data_AF-A0A4Q6FQQ5-F1
#
_entry.id   AF-A0A4Q6FQQ5-F1
#
_cell.length_a   1.000
_cell.length_b   1.000
_cell.length_c   1.000
_cell.angle_alpha   90.00
_cell.angle_beta   90.00
_cell.angle_gamma   90.00
#
_symmetry.space_group_name_H-M   'P 1'
#
loop_
_entity.id
_entity.type
_entity.pdbx_description
1 polymer ?
#
loop_
_entity_poly.entity_id
_entity_poly.type
_entity_poly.pdbx_seq_one_letter_code
_entity_poly.pdbx_strand_id
1 'polypeptide(L)'
;AKTDVAVEIFSELHGLTKKNLRSSLGLAEAFTQSGQQDKAEAILLESAKTNGSTPTAALMQIKILIKKAMFPEAHAAALELLGPISDSPFYHVRVLNTYVENKSIEEAEHICRDAIGKEFKLPEFSLSMARLLFAKGRFDECLATLEKATILYGATSEMMNIKGAALRKLNRLDDALMAYEMALKLSPMDSRVYFNMAVCCISKKAIKEARQHLEMCLKITPDFPNAQQKLEEVNKFLGSAA
;
A
#
# COMPACT_ATOMS: atom_id res chain seq x y z
N ALA A 1 31.90 12.18 3.11
CA ALA A 1 33.27 11.64 2.97
C ALA A 1 33.39 10.66 1.81
N LYS A 2 32.79 9.45 1.85
CA LYS A 2 32.89 8.48 0.73
C LYS A 2 32.03 8.84 -0.50
N THR A 3 30.84 9.39 -0.27
CA THR A 3 29.91 9.84 -1.32
C THR A 3 30.41 11.07 -2.07
N ASP A 4 31.09 11.99 -1.39
CA ASP A 4 31.59 13.23 -1.98
C ASP A 4 32.78 12.95 -2.91
N VAL A 5 33.66 12.03 -2.49
CA VAL A 5 34.77 11.53 -3.33
C VAL A 5 34.24 10.81 -4.58
N ALA A 6 33.15 10.04 -4.45
CA ALA A 6 32.53 9.40 -5.61
C ALA A 6 31.95 10.44 -6.60
N VAL A 7 31.29 11.48 -6.11
CA VAL A 7 30.78 12.58 -6.96
C VAL A 7 31.93 13.26 -7.72
N GLU A 8 33.04 13.53 -7.04
CA GLU A 8 34.21 14.18 -7.65
C GLU A 8 34.82 13.32 -8.76
N ILE A 9 35.13 12.06 -8.47
CA ILE A 9 35.71 11.11 -9.43
C ILE A 9 34.80 10.93 -10.65
N PHE A 10 33.50 10.73 -10.43
CA PHE A 10 32.57 10.52 -11.54
C PHE A 10 32.30 11.81 -12.33
N SER A 11 32.41 13.00 -11.72
CA SER A 11 32.29 14.28 -12.43
C SER A 11 33.45 14.49 -13.40
N GLU A 12 34.67 14.22 -12.96
CA GLU A 12 35.87 14.29 -13.80
C GLU A 12 35.81 13.26 -14.93
N LEU A 13 35.50 12.00 -14.61
CA LEU A 13 35.34 10.94 -15.60
C LEU A 13 34.25 11.26 -16.63
N HIS A 14 33.14 11.86 -16.20
CA HIS A 14 32.04 12.24 -17.08
C HIS A 14 32.47 13.33 -18.09
N GLY A 15 33.27 14.30 -17.67
CA GLY A 15 33.88 15.29 -18.55
C GLY A 15 34.87 14.67 -19.55
N LEU A 16 35.81 13.86 -19.06
CA LEU A 16 36.87 13.24 -19.89
C LEU A 16 36.32 12.26 -20.94
N THR A 17 35.24 11.55 -20.61
CA THR A 17 34.63 10.55 -21.50
C THR A 17 33.64 11.14 -22.51
N LYS A 18 33.58 12.47 -22.65
CA LYS A 18 32.55 13.18 -23.45
C LYS A 18 31.13 12.71 -23.11
N LYS A 19 30.85 12.50 -21.83
CA LYS A 19 29.52 12.16 -21.31
C LYS A 19 28.95 10.83 -21.84
N ASN A 20 29.78 9.81 -21.96
CA ASN A 20 29.31 8.48 -22.33
C ASN A 20 28.34 7.90 -21.28
N LEU A 21 27.57 6.87 -21.68
CA LEU A 21 26.53 6.28 -20.83
C LEU A 21 27.05 5.83 -19.46
N ARG A 22 28.20 5.14 -19.42
CA ARG A 22 28.72 4.54 -18.19
C ARG A 22 29.14 5.59 -17.16
N SER A 23 29.82 6.66 -17.59
CA SER A 23 30.20 7.75 -16.68
C SER A 23 28.98 8.53 -16.20
N SER A 24 27.98 8.71 -17.08
CA SER A 24 26.70 9.34 -16.72
C SER A 24 25.95 8.58 -15.63
N LEU A 25 25.84 7.26 -15.77
CA LEU A 25 25.17 6.40 -14.79
C LEU A 25 25.90 6.41 -13.44
N GLY A 26 27.23 6.30 -13.44
CA GLY A 26 28.03 6.37 -12.22
C GLY A 26 27.90 7.72 -11.49
N LEU A 27 27.87 8.81 -12.25
CA LEU A 27 27.68 10.16 -11.69
C LEU A 27 26.27 10.34 -11.11
N ALA A 28 25.24 9.90 -11.83
CA ALA A 28 23.86 9.94 -11.33
C ALA A 28 23.68 9.11 -10.06
N GLU A 29 24.35 7.96 -9.95
CA GLU A 29 24.33 7.12 -8.75
C GLU A 29 24.99 7.83 -7.56
N ALA A 30 26.16 8.44 -7.78
CA ALA A 30 26.87 9.20 -6.74
C ALA A 30 26.04 10.40 -6.24
N PHE A 31 25.36 11.12 -7.14
CA PHE A 31 24.42 12.18 -6.76
C PHE A 31 23.22 11.64 -5.98
N THR A 32 22.68 10.48 -6.37
CA THR A 32 21.55 9.84 -5.66
C THR A 32 21.92 9.41 -4.24
N GLN A 33 23.15 8.90 -4.04
CA GLN A 33 23.65 8.47 -2.73
C GLN A 33 24.01 9.64 -1.82
N SER A 34 24.45 10.77 -2.39
CA SER A 34 24.72 12.02 -1.65
C SER A 34 23.46 12.85 -1.36
N GLY A 35 22.27 12.35 -1.71
CA GLY A 35 21.00 13.06 -1.49
C GLY A 35 20.72 14.19 -2.49
N GLN A 36 21.58 14.39 -3.49
CA GLN A 36 21.45 15.42 -4.52
C GLN A 36 20.56 14.93 -5.68
N GLN A 37 19.29 14.69 -5.38
CA GLN A 37 18.33 14.04 -6.28
C GLN A 37 18.10 14.82 -7.59
N ASP A 38 18.01 16.16 -7.54
CA ASP A 38 17.81 16.99 -8.73
C ASP A 38 19.01 16.95 -9.70
N LYS A 39 20.23 16.87 -9.15
CA LYS A 39 21.44 16.71 -9.96
C LYS A 39 21.50 15.33 -10.60
N ALA A 40 21.14 14.29 -9.86
CA ALA A 40 21.07 12.93 -10.41
C ALA A 40 20.07 12.85 -11.58
N GLU A 41 18.89 13.46 -11.41
CA GLU A 41 17.85 13.51 -12.44
C GLU A 41 18.32 14.25 -13.69
N ALA A 42 18.95 15.42 -13.53
CA ALA A 42 19.49 16.19 -14.65
C ALA A 42 20.52 15.38 -15.48
N ILE A 43 21.43 14.66 -14.81
CA ILE A 43 22.42 13.81 -15.47
C ILE A 43 21.75 12.66 -16.23
N LEU A 44 20.72 12.02 -15.65
CA LEU A 44 20.00 10.94 -16.32
C LEU A 44 19.21 11.43 -17.53
N LEU A 45 18.56 12.61 -17.44
CA LEU A 45 17.86 13.23 -18.57
C LEU A 45 18.82 13.63 -19.69
N GLU A 46 19.99 14.18 -19.36
CA GLU A 46 21.03 14.49 -20.34
C GLU A 46 21.58 13.23 -21.01
N SER A 47 21.82 12.18 -20.22
CA SER A 47 22.33 10.91 -20.73
C SER A 47 21.31 10.24 -21.66
N ALA A 48 20.02 10.29 -21.33
CA ALA A 48 18.96 9.75 -22.19
C ALA A 48 18.90 10.45 -23.56
N LYS A 49 19.13 11.77 -23.62
CA LYS A 49 19.16 12.54 -24.87
C LYS A 49 20.37 12.22 -25.75
N THR A 50 21.52 11.99 -25.13
CA THR A 50 22.80 11.84 -25.84
C THR A 50 23.15 10.39 -26.16
N ASN A 51 22.80 9.45 -25.27
CA ASN A 51 23.17 8.05 -25.36
C ASN A 51 21.95 7.10 -25.53
N GLY A 52 20.73 7.65 -25.57
CA GLY A 52 19.49 6.88 -25.55
C GLY A 52 19.10 6.42 -24.14
N SER A 53 17.82 6.11 -23.95
CA SER A 53 17.33 5.57 -22.68
C SER A 53 17.69 4.09 -22.57
N THR A 54 18.23 3.69 -21.41
CA THR A 54 18.50 2.28 -21.09
C THR A 54 17.67 1.84 -19.90
N PRO A 55 17.36 0.54 -19.75
CA PRO A 55 16.60 0.04 -18.60
C PRO A 55 17.22 0.44 -17.26
N THR A 56 18.56 0.48 -17.17
CA THR A 56 19.27 0.92 -15.97
C THR A 56 19.04 2.40 -15.68
N ALA A 57 19.19 3.27 -16.69
CA ALA A 57 18.92 4.71 -16.54
C ALA A 57 17.45 4.96 -16.12
N ALA A 58 16.53 4.24 -16.74
CA ALA A 58 15.10 4.30 -16.45
C ALA A 58 14.78 3.93 -15.00
N LEU A 59 15.32 2.80 -14.52
CA LEU A 59 15.14 2.37 -13.13
C LEU A 59 15.70 3.40 -12.13
N MET A 60 16.82 4.04 -12.46
CA MET A 60 17.39 5.11 -11.64
C MET A 60 16.49 6.35 -11.61
N GLN A 61 15.93 6.76 -12.76
CA GLN A 61 14.98 7.87 -12.85
C GLN A 61 13.71 7.60 -12.03
N ILE A 62 13.09 6.43 -12.21
CA ILE A 62 11.89 6.02 -11.46
C ILE A 62 12.19 6.02 -9.95
N LYS A 63 13.35 5.52 -9.53
CA LYS A 63 13.75 5.51 -8.11
C LYS A 63 13.94 6.92 -7.55
N ILE A 64 14.45 7.86 -8.33
CA ILE A 64 14.58 9.27 -7.92
C ILE A 64 13.21 9.91 -7.78
N LEU A 65 12.31 9.70 -8.75
CA LEU A 65 10.95 10.23 -8.71
C LEU A 65 10.17 9.69 -7.49
N ILE A 66 10.30 8.40 -7.19
CA ILE A 66 9.73 7.79 -5.96
C ILE A 66 10.31 8.46 -4.69
N LYS A 67 11.63 8.70 -4.63
CA LYS A 67 12.26 9.38 -3.48
C LYS A 67 11.78 10.83 -3.33
N LYS A 68 11.46 11.50 -4.43
CA LYS A 68 10.91 12.86 -4.47
C LYS A 68 9.39 12.89 -4.21
N ALA A 69 8.76 11.74 -3.97
CA ALA A 69 7.32 11.57 -3.87
C ALA A 69 6.54 12.01 -5.14
N MET A 70 7.21 12.02 -6.30
CA MET A 70 6.63 12.30 -7.63
C MET A 70 6.14 10.98 -8.24
N PHE A 71 5.11 10.40 -7.64
CA PHE A 71 4.66 9.05 -7.99
C PHE A 71 4.00 8.96 -9.38
N PRO A 72 3.12 9.90 -9.80
CA PRO A 72 2.53 9.88 -11.15
C PRO A 72 3.59 9.88 -12.24
N GLU A 73 4.62 10.72 -12.08
CA GLU A 73 5.75 10.82 -12.99
C GLU A 73 6.60 9.54 -12.96
N ALA A 74 6.83 8.97 -11.77
CA ALA A 74 7.54 7.70 -11.64
C ALA A 74 6.82 6.55 -12.37
N HIS A 75 5.49 6.51 -12.29
CA HIS A 75 4.69 5.49 -12.95
C HIS A 75 4.64 5.69 -14.46
N ALA A 76 4.41 6.92 -14.93
CA ALA A 76 4.45 7.25 -16.36
C ALA A 76 5.82 6.90 -16.97
N ALA A 77 6.91 7.29 -16.32
CA ALA A 77 8.27 6.95 -16.74
C ALA A 77 8.49 5.43 -16.80
N ALA A 78 7.92 4.66 -15.87
CA ALA A 78 8.03 3.22 -15.90
C ALA A 78 7.23 2.56 -17.03
N LEU A 79 6.05 3.06 -17.36
CA LEU A 79 5.26 2.60 -18.50
C LEU A 79 6.01 2.86 -19.81
N GLU A 80 6.61 4.04 -19.96
CA GLU A 80 7.38 4.41 -21.14
C GLU A 80 8.69 3.64 -21.26
N LEU A 81 9.47 3.57 -20.16
CA LEU A 81 10.87 3.17 -20.23
C LEU A 81 11.12 1.69 -19.98
N LEU A 82 10.24 0.99 -19.27
CA LEU A 82 10.40 -0.44 -18.95
C LEU A 82 9.66 -1.35 -19.94
N GLY A 83 8.79 -0.79 -20.80
CA GLY A 83 8.09 -1.52 -21.86
C GLY A 83 7.39 -2.78 -21.34
N PRO A 84 7.66 -3.98 -21.87
CA PRO A 84 6.98 -5.21 -21.44
C PRO A 84 7.13 -5.56 -19.94
N ILE A 85 8.19 -5.05 -19.27
CA ILE A 85 8.43 -5.33 -17.85
C ILE A 85 7.39 -4.61 -16.97
N SER A 86 6.92 -3.43 -17.38
CA SER A 86 5.89 -2.68 -16.65
C SER A 86 4.48 -3.22 -16.87
N ASP A 87 4.29 -4.20 -17.77
CA ASP A 87 3.04 -4.94 -17.96
C ASP A 87 2.93 -6.19 -17.07
N SER A 88 3.91 -6.43 -16.20
CA SER A 88 3.89 -7.55 -15.25
C SER A 88 2.97 -7.26 -14.06
N PRO A 89 2.15 -8.25 -13.61
CA PRO A 89 1.35 -8.10 -12.39
C PRO A 89 2.18 -7.73 -11.16
N PHE A 90 3.42 -8.23 -11.05
CA PHE A 90 4.32 -7.90 -9.95
C PHE A 90 4.74 -6.43 -9.92
N TYR A 91 4.90 -5.82 -11.10
CA TYR A 91 5.20 -4.39 -11.20
C TYR A 91 4.01 -3.57 -10.69
N HIS A 92 2.80 -3.88 -11.17
CA HIS A 92 1.57 -3.21 -10.74
C HIS A 92 1.32 -3.36 -9.22
N VAL A 93 1.57 -4.53 -8.61
CA VAL A 93 1.48 -4.71 -7.15
C VAL A 93 2.47 -3.83 -6.39
N ARG A 94 3.73 -3.75 -6.85
CA ARG A 94 4.73 -2.89 -6.21
C ARG A 94 4.35 -1.42 -6.26
N VAL A 95 3.92 -0.95 -7.42
CA VAL A 95 3.48 0.42 -7.62
C VAL A 95 2.27 0.73 -6.74
N LEU A 96 1.29 -0.17 -6.71
CA LEU A 96 0.09 -0.04 -5.88
C LEU A 96 0.42 0.10 -4.39
N ASN A 97 1.33 -0.73 -3.86
CA ASN A 97 1.78 -0.61 -2.49
C ASN A 97 2.42 0.76 -2.21
N THR A 98 3.24 1.26 -3.14
CA THR A 98 3.85 2.59 -3.02
C THR A 98 2.79 3.70 -2.97
N TYR A 99 1.77 3.68 -3.83
CA TYR A 99 0.72 4.70 -3.79
C TYR A 99 -0.16 4.61 -2.54
N VAL A 100 -0.45 3.40 -2.06
CA VAL A 100 -1.22 3.17 -0.83
C VAL A 100 -0.46 3.68 0.40
N GLU A 101 0.85 3.38 0.52
CA GLU A 101 1.70 3.87 1.61
C GLU A 101 1.74 5.40 1.67
N ASN A 102 1.71 6.06 0.51
CA ASN A 102 1.77 7.52 0.39
C ASN A 102 0.40 8.20 0.37
N LYS A 103 -0.69 7.45 0.61
CA LYS A 103 -2.08 7.95 0.66
C LYS A 103 -2.54 8.64 -0.63
N SER A 104 -1.96 8.28 -1.76
CA SER A 104 -2.36 8.71 -3.11
C SER A 104 -3.47 7.79 -3.61
N ILE A 105 -4.71 8.05 -3.18
CA ILE A 105 -5.84 7.13 -3.32
C ILE A 105 -6.37 7.09 -4.76
N GLU A 106 -6.30 8.21 -5.48
CA GLU A 106 -6.77 8.36 -6.86
C GLU A 106 -5.92 7.53 -7.83
N GLU A 107 -4.61 7.63 -7.73
CA GLU A 107 -3.65 6.92 -8.57
C GLU A 107 -3.67 5.42 -8.29
N ALA A 108 -3.74 5.03 -7.01
CA ALA A 108 -3.88 3.64 -6.62
C ALA A 108 -5.17 3.00 -7.19
N GLU A 109 -6.28 3.76 -7.24
CA GLU A 109 -7.54 3.28 -7.82
C GLU A 109 -7.39 3.07 -9.33
N HIS A 110 -6.72 4.00 -10.02
CA HIS A 110 -6.46 3.87 -11.46
C HIS A 110 -5.68 2.59 -11.78
N ILE A 111 -4.62 2.31 -11.01
CA ILE A 111 -3.79 1.10 -11.19
C ILE A 111 -4.59 -0.17 -10.93
N CYS A 112 -5.42 -0.19 -9.87
CA CYS A 112 -6.27 -1.35 -9.61
C CYS A 112 -7.25 -1.58 -10.75
N ARG A 113 -7.85 -0.52 -11.31
CA ARG A 113 -8.80 -0.63 -12.41
C ARG A 113 -8.13 -1.12 -13.69
N ASP A 114 -6.95 -0.61 -14.02
CA ASP A 114 -6.15 -1.07 -15.16
C ASP A 114 -5.77 -2.55 -15.01
N ALA A 115 -5.24 -2.93 -13.85
CA ALA A 115 -4.85 -4.31 -13.53
C ALA A 115 -6.03 -5.30 -13.60
N ILE A 116 -7.20 -4.90 -13.11
CA ILE A 116 -8.43 -5.73 -13.19
C ILE A 116 -8.92 -5.79 -14.64
N GLY A 117 -8.85 -4.69 -15.40
CA GLY A 117 -9.23 -4.64 -16.82
C GLY A 117 -8.34 -5.49 -17.73
N LYS A 118 -7.05 -5.64 -17.37
CA LYS A 118 -6.10 -6.56 -18.02
C LYS A 118 -6.27 -8.02 -17.59
N GLU A 119 -7.29 -8.33 -16.80
CA GLU A 119 -7.61 -9.67 -16.30
C GLU A 119 -6.45 -10.34 -15.53
N PHE A 120 -5.63 -9.57 -14.82
CA PHE A 120 -4.67 -10.18 -13.89
C PHE A 120 -5.43 -10.97 -12.82
N LYS A 121 -5.26 -12.29 -12.82
CA LYS A 121 -5.93 -13.22 -11.90
C LYS A 121 -5.26 -13.24 -10.53
N LEU A 122 -5.15 -12.06 -9.92
CA LEU A 122 -4.48 -11.84 -8.64
C LEU A 122 -5.45 -11.21 -7.63
N PRO A 123 -5.69 -11.85 -6.47
CA PRO A 123 -6.58 -11.31 -5.44
C PRO A 123 -6.08 -9.98 -4.86
N GLU A 124 -4.79 -9.68 -4.95
CA GLU A 124 -4.14 -8.47 -4.42
C GLU A 124 -4.71 -7.19 -5.02
N PHE A 125 -5.04 -7.19 -6.31
CA PHE A 125 -5.64 -6.01 -6.96
C PHE A 125 -7.06 -5.76 -6.49
N SER A 126 -7.87 -6.82 -6.39
CA SER A 126 -9.24 -6.69 -5.91
C SER A 126 -9.29 -6.32 -4.42
N LEU A 127 -8.37 -6.87 -3.63
CA LEU A 127 -8.23 -6.55 -2.22
C LEU A 127 -7.82 -5.08 -2.01
N SER A 128 -6.84 -4.61 -2.77
CA SER A 128 -6.39 -3.22 -2.72
C SER A 128 -7.47 -2.26 -3.21
N MET A 129 -8.20 -2.60 -4.28
CA MET A 129 -9.36 -1.84 -4.74
C MET A 129 -10.42 -1.71 -3.64
N ALA A 130 -10.74 -2.81 -2.95
CA ALA A 130 -11.68 -2.79 -1.84
C ALA A 130 -11.21 -1.89 -0.68
N ARG A 131 -9.91 -1.88 -0.34
CA ARG A 131 -9.34 -0.97 0.67
C ARG A 131 -9.47 0.51 0.25
N LEU A 132 -9.21 0.82 -1.02
CA LEU A 132 -9.32 2.18 -1.55
C LEU A 132 -10.77 2.67 -1.54
N LEU A 133 -11.70 1.84 -2.00
CA LEU A 133 -13.14 2.13 -1.95
C LEU A 133 -13.63 2.34 -0.52
N PHE A 134 -13.16 1.51 0.43
CA PHE A 134 -13.44 1.68 1.85
C PHE A 134 -12.90 3.03 2.38
N ALA A 135 -11.66 3.38 2.05
CA ALA A 135 -11.05 4.65 2.47
C ALA A 135 -11.80 5.87 1.90
N LYS A 136 -12.35 5.76 0.69
CA LYS A 136 -13.22 6.76 0.04
C LYS A 136 -14.65 6.80 0.56
N GLY A 137 -15.03 5.91 1.48
CA GLY A 137 -16.39 5.80 1.98
C GLY A 137 -17.39 5.17 1.01
N ARG A 138 -16.92 4.62 -0.11
CA ARG A 138 -17.74 3.93 -1.14
C ARG A 138 -17.98 2.48 -0.71
N PHE A 139 -18.71 2.30 0.38
CA PHE A 139 -18.82 1.01 1.06
C PHE A 139 -19.58 -0.04 0.24
N ASP A 140 -20.64 0.31 -0.47
CA ASP A 140 -21.38 -0.65 -1.31
C ASP A 140 -20.52 -1.19 -2.45
N GLU A 141 -19.72 -0.33 -3.08
CA GLU A 141 -18.79 -0.73 -4.14
C GLU A 141 -17.62 -1.57 -3.59
N CYS A 142 -17.17 -1.27 -2.37
CA CYS A 142 -16.22 -2.11 -1.64
C CYS A 142 -16.79 -3.52 -1.46
N LEU A 143 -18.04 -3.65 -1.02
CA LEU A 143 -18.71 -4.94 -0.86
C LEU A 143 -18.86 -5.70 -2.18
N ALA A 144 -19.31 -5.02 -3.24
CA ALA A 144 -19.44 -5.62 -4.58
C ALA A 144 -18.08 -6.10 -5.12
N THR A 145 -17.01 -5.35 -4.86
CA THR A 145 -15.64 -5.72 -5.26
C THR A 145 -15.18 -6.97 -4.50
N LEU A 146 -15.41 -7.02 -3.18
CA LEU A 146 -15.04 -8.16 -2.34
C LEU A 146 -15.85 -9.43 -2.68
N GLU A 147 -17.13 -9.28 -3.03
CA GLU A 147 -17.97 -10.40 -3.46
C GLU A 147 -17.43 -11.04 -4.74
N LYS A 148 -17.17 -10.22 -5.78
CA LYS A 148 -16.53 -10.70 -7.02
C LYS A 148 -15.19 -11.36 -6.75
N ALA A 149 -14.34 -10.73 -5.93
CA ALA A 149 -13.03 -11.27 -5.59
C ALA A 149 -13.13 -12.62 -4.87
N THR A 150 -14.07 -12.76 -3.94
CA THR A 150 -14.29 -14.00 -3.18
C THR A 150 -14.77 -15.14 -4.08
N ILE A 151 -15.61 -14.84 -5.07
CA ILE A 151 -16.08 -15.82 -6.06
C ILE A 151 -14.93 -16.29 -6.96
N LEU A 152 -14.08 -15.36 -7.40
CA LEU A 152 -13.00 -15.65 -8.35
C LEU A 152 -11.79 -16.32 -7.70
N TYR A 153 -11.43 -15.92 -6.48
CA TYR A 153 -10.15 -16.25 -5.86
C TYR A 153 -10.29 -16.99 -4.52
N GLY A 154 -11.52 -17.20 -4.04
CA GLY A 154 -11.79 -17.70 -2.71
C GLY A 154 -11.69 -16.60 -1.63
N ALA A 155 -12.31 -16.87 -0.48
CA ALA A 155 -12.29 -15.97 0.65
C ALA A 155 -10.93 -15.98 1.36
N THR A 156 -10.40 -14.79 1.66
CA THR A 156 -9.26 -14.64 2.57
C THR A 156 -9.71 -13.95 3.87
N SER A 157 -8.97 -14.16 4.96
CA SER A 157 -9.26 -13.50 6.24
C SER A 157 -9.33 -11.97 6.08
N GLU A 158 -8.38 -11.40 5.33
CA GLU A 158 -8.31 -9.96 5.09
C GLU A 158 -9.53 -9.44 4.30
N MET A 159 -9.98 -10.15 3.26
CA MET A 159 -11.20 -9.79 2.53
C MET A 159 -12.43 -9.80 3.44
N MET A 160 -12.56 -10.83 4.28
CA MET A 160 -13.68 -10.94 5.22
C MET A 160 -13.62 -9.86 6.32
N ASN A 161 -12.41 -9.49 6.78
CA ASN A 161 -12.22 -8.38 7.71
C ASN A 161 -12.64 -7.03 7.10
N ILE A 162 -12.24 -6.72 5.86
CA ILE A 162 -12.65 -5.48 5.17
C ILE A 162 -14.16 -5.50 4.90
N LYS A 163 -14.72 -6.65 4.52
CA LYS A 163 -16.18 -6.82 4.35
C LYS A 163 -16.92 -6.47 5.64
N GLY A 164 -16.48 -7.01 6.78
CA GLY A 164 -17.05 -6.69 8.09
C GLY A 164 -16.93 -5.21 8.44
N ALA A 165 -15.79 -4.58 8.13
CA ALA A 165 -15.59 -3.16 8.37
C ALA A 165 -16.55 -2.29 7.53
N ALA A 166 -16.72 -2.61 6.24
CA ALA A 166 -17.63 -1.92 5.33
C ALA A 166 -19.09 -2.08 5.78
N LEU A 167 -19.52 -3.29 6.15
CA LEU A 167 -20.87 -3.56 6.67
C LEU A 167 -21.16 -2.79 7.95
N ARG A 168 -20.18 -2.72 8.86
CA ARG A 168 -20.29 -1.92 10.08
C ARG A 168 -20.49 -0.43 9.78
N LYS A 169 -19.77 0.11 8.78
CA LYS A 169 -19.92 1.51 8.34
C LYS A 169 -21.29 1.79 7.72
N LEU A 170 -21.90 0.78 7.10
CA LEU A 170 -23.29 0.81 6.61
C LEU A 170 -24.33 0.50 7.69
N ASN A 171 -23.94 0.40 8.97
CA ASN A 171 -24.79 0.03 10.10
C ASN A 171 -25.47 -1.35 9.97
N ARG A 172 -24.92 -2.25 9.15
CA ARG A 172 -25.35 -3.65 8.99
C ARG A 172 -24.57 -4.53 9.97
N LEU A 173 -24.84 -4.33 11.26
CA LEU A 173 -23.97 -4.80 12.34
C LEU A 173 -23.95 -6.33 12.52
N ASP A 174 -25.07 -7.01 12.25
CA ASP A 174 -25.13 -8.49 12.29
C ASP A 174 -24.31 -9.13 11.16
N ASP A 175 -24.52 -8.66 9.92
CA ASP A 175 -23.73 -9.11 8.76
C ASP A 175 -22.23 -8.84 8.98
N ALA A 176 -21.89 -7.71 9.61
CA ALA A 176 -20.51 -7.37 9.93
C ALA A 176 -19.87 -8.40 10.87
N LEU A 177 -20.58 -8.79 11.94
CA LEU A 177 -20.10 -9.82 12.87
C LEU A 177 -19.94 -11.17 12.18
N MET A 178 -20.89 -11.58 11.33
CA MET A 178 -20.75 -12.81 10.54
C MET A 178 -19.52 -12.78 9.63
N ALA A 179 -19.24 -11.64 8.99
CA ALA A 179 -18.05 -11.49 8.16
C ALA A 179 -16.76 -11.57 8.99
N TYR A 180 -16.71 -10.95 10.18
CA TYR A 180 -15.55 -11.08 11.06
C TYR A 180 -15.37 -12.50 11.60
N GLU A 181 -16.45 -13.21 11.92
CA GLU A 181 -16.37 -14.63 12.31
C GLU A 181 -15.80 -15.49 11.19
N MET A 182 -16.19 -15.23 9.93
CA MET A 182 -15.57 -15.89 8.78
C MET A 182 -14.07 -15.55 8.66
N ALA A 183 -13.68 -14.30 8.93
CA ALA A 183 -12.27 -13.91 8.97
C ALA A 183 -11.49 -14.68 10.04
N LEU A 184 -12.04 -14.83 11.25
CA LEU A 184 -11.42 -15.60 12.34
C LEU A 184 -11.40 -17.11 12.07
N LYS A 185 -12.36 -17.66 11.33
CA LYS A 185 -12.27 -19.06 10.87
C LYS A 185 -11.07 -19.29 9.94
N LEU A 186 -10.73 -18.29 9.13
CA LEU A 186 -9.58 -18.34 8.22
C LEU A 186 -8.27 -17.98 8.91
N SER A 187 -8.30 -17.09 9.90
CA SER A 187 -7.14 -16.70 10.71
C SER A 187 -7.53 -16.47 12.18
N PRO A 188 -7.46 -17.52 13.03
CA PRO A 188 -7.97 -17.45 14.40
C PRO A 188 -7.24 -16.49 15.34
N MET A 189 -6.02 -16.08 14.97
CA MET A 189 -5.11 -15.26 15.77
C MET A 189 -4.95 -13.83 15.22
N ASP A 190 -5.93 -13.32 14.46
CA ASP A 190 -5.89 -11.95 13.95
C ASP A 190 -6.46 -10.94 14.97
N SER A 191 -5.58 -10.28 15.72
CA SER A 191 -5.95 -9.27 16.73
C SER A 191 -6.74 -8.09 16.13
N ARG A 192 -6.53 -7.76 14.85
CA ARG A 192 -7.26 -6.68 14.15
C ARG A 192 -8.73 -7.02 13.99
N VAL A 193 -9.04 -8.29 13.72
CA VAL A 193 -10.41 -8.77 13.57
C VAL A 193 -11.15 -8.74 14.92
N TYR A 194 -10.51 -9.22 16.00
CA TYR A 194 -11.09 -9.12 17.35
C TYR A 194 -11.36 -7.66 17.75
N PHE A 195 -10.43 -6.75 17.50
CA PHE A 195 -10.66 -5.32 17.74
C PHE A 195 -11.85 -4.78 16.94
N ASN A 196 -11.96 -5.14 15.66
CA ASN A 196 -13.07 -4.71 14.82
C ASN A 196 -14.42 -5.28 15.26
N MET A 197 -14.47 -6.54 15.71
CA MET A 197 -15.66 -7.14 16.34
C MET A 197 -16.04 -6.38 17.60
N ALA A 198 -15.08 -6.04 18.47
CA ALA A 198 -15.36 -5.26 19.66
C ALA A 198 -15.98 -3.90 19.34
N VAL A 199 -15.42 -3.18 18.37
CA VAL A 199 -15.98 -1.90 17.91
C VAL A 199 -17.39 -2.08 17.34
N CYS A 200 -17.66 -3.17 16.64
CA CYS A 200 -19.00 -3.52 16.15
C CYS A 200 -19.98 -3.77 17.30
N CYS A 201 -19.57 -4.54 18.31
CA CYS A 201 -20.36 -4.82 19.50
C CYS A 201 -20.66 -3.54 20.30
N ILE A 202 -19.71 -2.61 20.41
CA ILE A 202 -19.95 -1.28 21.00
C ILE A 202 -21.05 -0.55 20.21
N SER A 203 -20.99 -0.54 18.87
CA SER A 203 -22.04 0.07 18.03
C SER A 203 -23.41 -0.59 18.23
N LYS A 204 -23.45 -1.91 18.50
CA LYS A 204 -24.67 -2.65 18.85
C LYS A 204 -25.13 -2.46 20.30
N LYS A 205 -24.36 -1.76 21.15
CA LYS A 205 -24.53 -1.71 22.61
C LYS A 205 -24.40 -3.09 23.31
N ALA A 206 -23.76 -4.05 22.66
CA ALA A 206 -23.41 -5.36 23.20
C ALA A 206 -22.09 -5.27 23.98
N ILE A 207 -22.13 -4.61 25.15
CA ILE A 207 -20.93 -4.16 25.86
C ILE A 207 -20.13 -5.33 26.48
N LYS A 208 -20.81 -6.41 26.90
CA LYS A 208 -20.13 -7.59 27.49
C LYS A 208 -19.29 -8.33 26.43
N GLU A 209 -19.86 -8.49 25.25
CA GLU A 209 -19.24 -9.10 24.08
C GLU A 209 -18.08 -8.23 23.57
N ALA A 210 -18.26 -6.90 23.56
CA ALA A 210 -17.19 -5.98 23.23
C ALA A 210 -15.96 -6.15 24.15
N ARG A 211 -16.19 -6.33 25.46
CA ARG A 211 -15.11 -6.59 26.42
C ARG A 211 -14.35 -7.86 26.09
N GLN A 212 -15.06 -8.97 25.87
CA GLN A 212 -14.46 -10.27 25.54
C GLN A 212 -13.57 -10.18 24.29
N HIS A 213 -14.03 -9.49 23.25
CA HIS A 213 -13.25 -9.31 22.03
C HIS A 213 -12.02 -8.41 22.24
N LEU A 214 -12.11 -7.36 23.07
CA LEU A 214 -10.94 -6.53 23.43
C LEU A 214 -9.91 -7.31 24.25
N GLU A 215 -10.36 -8.12 25.21
CA GLU A 215 -9.50 -9.01 25.98
C GLU A 215 -8.76 -10.01 25.07
N MET A 216 -9.45 -10.61 24.10
CA MET A 216 -8.83 -11.49 23.12
C MET A 216 -7.85 -10.76 22.19
N CYS A 217 -8.19 -9.54 21.75
CA CYS A 217 -7.28 -8.69 20.97
C CYS A 217 -5.97 -8.44 21.72
N LEU A 218 -6.04 -8.02 23.00
CA LEU A 218 -4.90 -7.71 23.84
C LEU A 218 -4.14 -8.98 24.29
N LYS A 219 -4.81 -10.13 24.40
CA LYS A 219 -4.14 -11.41 24.66
C LYS A 219 -3.22 -11.81 23.50
N ILE A 220 -3.64 -11.55 22.27
CA ILE A 220 -2.86 -11.87 21.06
C ILE A 220 -1.79 -10.80 20.81
N THR A 221 -2.15 -9.53 20.95
CA THR A 221 -1.27 -8.38 20.73
C THR A 221 -1.40 -7.40 21.90
N PRO A 222 -0.58 -7.53 22.96
CA PRO A 222 -0.68 -6.70 24.17
C PRO A 222 -0.56 -5.19 23.94
N ASP A 223 0.17 -4.77 22.90
CA ASP A 223 0.40 -3.39 22.50
C ASP A 223 -0.52 -2.92 21.37
N PHE A 224 -1.65 -3.60 21.14
CA PHE A 224 -2.55 -3.25 20.05
C PHE A 224 -3.06 -1.80 20.19
N PRO A 225 -2.91 -0.94 19.16
CA PRO A 225 -3.26 0.47 19.25
C PRO A 225 -4.72 0.70 19.67
N ASN A 226 -4.91 1.55 20.68
CA ASN A 226 -6.21 1.95 21.22
C ASN A 226 -7.05 0.83 21.86
N ALA A 227 -6.60 -0.44 21.88
CA ALA A 227 -7.38 -1.53 22.46
C ALA A 227 -7.50 -1.41 23.99
N GLN A 228 -6.40 -1.08 24.67
CA GLN A 228 -6.39 -0.87 26.12
C GLN A 228 -7.33 0.28 26.54
N GLN A 229 -7.24 1.42 25.85
CA GLN A 229 -8.13 2.56 26.10
C GLN A 229 -9.61 2.17 25.90
N LYS A 230 -9.93 1.46 24.81
CA LYS A 230 -11.31 0.98 24.57
C LYS A 230 -11.79 0.00 25.62
N LEU A 231 -10.91 -0.86 26.13
CA LEU A 231 -11.24 -1.80 27.20
C LEU A 231 -11.60 -1.06 28.48
N GLU A 232 -10.86 -0.01 28.82
CA GLU A 232 -11.16 0.86 29.96
C GLU A 232 -12.50 1.60 29.80
N GLU A 233 -12.79 2.13 28.61
CA GLU A 233 -14.08 2.75 28.29
C GLU A 233 -15.25 1.78 28.48
N VAL A 234 -15.12 0.55 27.95
CA VAL A 234 -16.10 -0.53 28.09
C VAL A 234 -16.29 -0.94 29.55
N ASN A 235 -15.22 -1.04 30.33
CA ASN A 235 -15.28 -1.40 31.75
C ASN A 235 -15.95 -0.33 32.60
N LYS A 236 -15.71 0.95 32.33
CA LYS A 236 -16.41 2.05 33.01
C LYS A 236 -17.92 1.98 32.77
N PHE A 237 -18.34 1.72 31.53
CA PHE A 237 -19.75 1.59 31.20
C PHE A 237 -20.42 0.43 31.96
N LEU A 238 -19.75 -0.73 32.04
CA LEU A 238 -20.24 -1.87 32.82
C LEU A 238 -20.30 -1.58 34.32
N GLY A 239 -19.29 -0.90 34.87
CA GLY A 239 -19.25 -0.52 36.28
C GLY A 239 -20.28 0.54 36.68
N SER A 240 -20.69 1.41 35.74
CA SER A 240 -21.76 2.40 35.97
C SER A 240 -23.18 1.85 35.87
N ALA A 241 -23.34 0.63 35.33
CA ALA A 241 -24.62 -0.02 35.11
C ALA A 241 -24.95 -1.11 36.17
N ALA A 242 -24.08 -1.28 37.17
CA ALA A 242 -24.21 -2.22 38.28
C ALA A 242 -24.54 -1.44 39.57
#